data_AF-A0A529R3A2-F1
#
_entry.id   AF-A0A529R3A2-F1
#
_cell.length_a   1.000
_cell.length_b   1.000
_cell.length_c   1.000
_cell.angle_alpha   90.00
_cell.angle_beta   90.00
_cell.angle_gamma   90.00
#
_symmetry.space_group_name_H-M   'P 1'
#
loop_
_entity.id
_entity.type
_entity.pdbx_description
1 polymer ?
#
loop_
_entity_poly.entity_id
_entity_poly.type
_entity_poly.pdbx_seq_one_letter_code
_entity_poly.pdbx_strand_id
1 'polypeptide(L)'
;FFYHTESGGTVVSTALEEMHRIIEQRYPVAEWNIYAAQASDGDNFATDSERCIELLDRKLMRLCQYFAYVEIIDERESHIFGSTENGTSLWRAYNAVDGKWPNFQMRRIAAPADIYPVFRELFARQPALRKSA
;
A
#
# COMPACT_ATOMS: atom_id res chain seq x y z
N PHE A 1 -1.07 -17.84 20.26
CA PHE A 1 -0.48 -17.15 19.09
C PHE A 1 -0.28 -18.11 17.92
N PHE A 2 0.57 -19.14 17.99
CA PHE A 2 0.79 -20.08 16.85
C PHE A 2 -0.20 -21.25 16.70
N TYR A 3 -1.19 -21.36 17.59
CA TYR A 3 -2.23 -22.42 17.56
C TYR A 3 -3.65 -21.87 17.37
N HIS A 4 -3.79 -20.56 17.15
CA HIS A 4 -5.06 -19.99 16.75
C HIS A 4 -5.11 -19.97 15.23
N THR A 5 -5.69 -21.00 14.64
CA THR A 5 -6.25 -20.90 13.30
C THR A 5 -7.56 -20.12 13.42
N GLU A 6 -7.48 -18.81 13.59
CA GLU A 6 -8.62 -18.00 13.22
C GLU A 6 -8.74 -18.10 11.71
N SER A 7 -9.87 -18.59 11.24
CA SER A 7 -10.27 -18.61 9.83
C SER A 7 -10.49 -17.20 9.25
N GLY A 8 -9.94 -16.17 9.90
CA GLY A 8 -10.14 -14.77 9.59
C GLY A 8 -9.08 -14.27 8.64
N GLY A 9 -9.47 -13.91 7.42
CA GLY A 9 -8.65 -13.07 6.57
C GLY A 9 -8.21 -11.80 7.31
N THR A 10 -7.12 -11.20 6.86
CA THR A 10 -6.71 -9.90 7.38
C THR A 10 -7.80 -8.85 7.10
N VAL A 11 -7.97 -7.90 8.02
CA VAL A 11 -8.86 -6.72 7.88
C VAL A 11 -7.99 -5.47 7.85
N VAL A 12 -7.44 -5.16 6.69
CA VAL A 12 -6.45 -4.07 6.51
C VAL A 12 -7.03 -2.70 6.81
N SER A 13 -8.34 -2.47 6.63
CA SER A 13 -8.93 -1.15 6.87
C SER A 13 -8.71 -0.67 8.30
N THR A 14 -8.67 -1.58 9.27
CA THR A 14 -8.47 -1.24 10.69
C THR A 14 -7.11 -0.57 10.92
N ALA A 15 -6.06 -1.02 10.23
CA ALA A 15 -4.74 -0.41 10.30
C ALA A 15 -4.73 0.98 9.64
N LEU A 16 -5.46 1.16 8.54
CA LEU A 16 -5.58 2.45 7.85
C LEU A 16 -6.38 3.47 8.66
N GLU A 17 -7.43 3.04 9.35
CA GLU A 17 -8.18 3.87 10.29
C GLU A 17 -7.32 4.32 11.46
N GLU A 18 -6.55 3.40 12.02
CA GLU A 18 -5.64 3.70 13.12
C GLU A 18 -4.53 4.65 12.69
N MET A 19 -3.98 4.46 11.48
CA MET A 19 -3.04 5.41 10.87
C MET A 19 -3.65 6.80 10.78
N HIS A 20 -4.87 6.93 10.24
CA HIS A 20 -5.57 8.21 10.14
C HIS A 20 -5.74 8.87 11.51
N ARG A 21 -6.22 8.11 12.50
CA ARG A 21 -6.42 8.58 13.87
C ARG A 21 -5.13 9.07 14.50
N ILE A 22 -4.02 8.36 14.32
CA ILE A 22 -2.70 8.74 14.84
C ILE A 22 -2.20 10.02 14.18
N ILE A 23 -2.36 10.16 12.86
CA ILE A 23 -1.97 11.38 12.15
C ILE A 23 -2.72 12.59 12.73
N GLU A 24 -4.04 12.51 12.85
CA GLU A 24 -4.85 13.61 13.38
C GLU A 24 -4.49 13.99 14.81
N GLN A 25 -4.21 13.01 15.67
CA GLN A 25 -3.99 13.25 17.10
C GLN A 25 -2.55 13.63 17.46
N ARG A 26 -1.57 13.15 16.69
CA ARG A 26 -0.15 13.20 17.09
C ARG A 26 0.76 13.84 16.06
N TYR A 27 0.37 13.85 14.79
CA TYR A 27 1.22 14.28 13.67
C TYR A 27 0.43 15.15 12.67
N PRO A 28 -0.07 16.33 13.08
CA PRO A 28 -0.82 17.21 12.19
C PRO A 28 0.03 17.62 10.98
N VAL A 29 -0.55 17.54 9.79
CA VAL A 29 0.15 17.73 8.50
C VAL A 29 0.67 19.17 8.28
N ALA A 30 0.23 20.13 9.09
CA ALA A 30 0.78 21.49 9.08
C ALA A 30 2.21 21.54 9.65
N GLU A 31 2.60 20.53 10.43
CA GLU A 31 3.88 20.47 11.14
C GLU A 31 4.75 19.29 10.69
N TRP A 32 4.12 18.23 10.17
CA TRP A 32 4.79 16.98 9.83
C TRP A 32 4.57 16.59 8.37
N ASN A 33 5.65 16.09 7.74
CA ASN A 33 5.50 15.35 6.50
C ASN A 33 5.19 13.88 6.81
N ILE A 34 4.18 13.32 6.16
CA ILE A 34 3.72 11.95 6.40
C ILE A 34 4.13 11.05 5.23
N TYR A 35 4.86 9.98 5.57
CA TYR A 35 5.30 8.94 4.64
C TYR A 35 4.83 7.59 5.16
N ALA A 36 4.13 6.84 4.32
CA ALA A 36 3.62 5.52 4.65
C ALA A 36 4.34 4.44 3.86
N ALA A 37 4.62 3.32 4.52
CA ALA A 37 5.14 2.11 3.91
C ALA A 37 4.37 0.91 4.46
N GLN A 38 3.61 0.24 3.61
CA GLN A 38 2.83 -0.95 3.95
C GLN A 38 3.44 -2.16 3.25
N ALA A 39 3.71 -3.23 3.99
CA ALA A 39 4.07 -4.53 3.43
C ALA A 39 3.01 -5.56 3.83
N SER A 40 2.56 -6.39 2.88
CA SER A 40 1.56 -7.44 3.11
C SER A 40 1.70 -8.54 2.05
N ASP A 41 1.24 -9.75 2.37
CA ASP A 41 1.06 -10.87 1.44
C ASP A 41 -0.12 -10.68 0.46
N GLY A 42 -0.91 -9.62 0.62
CA GLY A 42 -1.98 -9.25 -0.30
C GLY A 42 -3.37 -9.81 0.06
N ASP A 43 -3.44 -10.72 1.04
CA ASP A 43 -4.68 -11.35 1.46
C ASP A 43 -5.50 -10.41 2.34
N ASN A 44 -6.73 -10.15 1.92
CA ASN A 44 -7.70 -9.32 2.62
C ASN A 44 -9.13 -9.74 2.30
N PHE A 45 -10.05 -9.52 3.24
CA PHE A 45 -11.48 -9.73 2.98
C PHE A 45 -11.99 -8.82 1.87
N ALA A 46 -12.73 -9.35 0.90
CA ALA A 46 -13.19 -8.58 -0.27
C ALA A 46 -14.01 -7.34 0.14
N THR A 47 -14.89 -7.48 1.13
CA THR A 47 -15.68 -6.37 1.70
C THR A 47 -14.82 -5.34 2.43
N ASP A 48 -13.65 -5.73 2.92
CA ASP A 48 -12.68 -4.83 3.56
C ASP A 48 -11.84 -4.06 2.54
N SER A 49 -11.53 -4.68 1.40
CA SER A 49 -10.75 -4.03 0.34
C SER A 49 -11.42 -2.77 -0.22
N GLU A 50 -12.75 -2.77 -0.37
CA GLU A 50 -13.50 -1.56 -0.77
C GLU A 50 -13.35 -0.43 0.26
N ARG A 51 -13.39 -0.77 1.55
CA ARG A 51 -13.19 0.19 2.63
C ARG A 51 -11.76 0.73 2.66
N CYS A 52 -10.76 -0.10 2.36
CA CYS A 52 -9.38 0.35 2.23
C CYS A 52 -9.21 1.38 1.12
N ILE A 53 -9.82 1.14 -0.06
CA ILE A 53 -9.81 2.09 -1.17
C ILE A 53 -10.44 3.41 -0.71
N GLU A 54 -11.59 3.37 -0.05
CA GLU A 54 -12.26 4.59 0.43
C GLU A 54 -11.39 5.37 1.43
N LEU A 55 -10.77 4.69 2.40
CA LEU A 55 -9.90 5.33 3.39
C LEU A 55 -8.67 5.97 2.74
N LEU A 56 -8.03 5.27 1.80
CA LEU A 56 -6.91 5.81 1.04
C LEU A 56 -7.34 7.04 0.23
N ASP A 57 -8.35 6.88 -0.62
CA ASP A 57 -8.79 7.89 -1.59
C ASP A 57 -9.38 9.15 -0.92
N ARG A 58 -10.18 8.97 0.13
CA ARG A 58 -10.91 10.09 0.76
C ARG A 58 -10.12 10.74 1.89
N LYS A 59 -9.23 10.01 2.56
CA LYS A 59 -8.55 10.48 3.77
C LYS A 59 -7.04 10.50 3.62
N LEU A 60 -6.41 9.34 3.56
CA LEU A 60 -4.97 9.21 3.78
C LEU A 60 -4.13 9.83 2.66
N MET A 61 -4.52 9.68 1.39
CA MET A 61 -3.69 10.14 0.27
C MET A 61 -3.51 11.66 0.22
N ARG A 62 -4.45 12.43 0.79
CA ARG A 62 -4.35 13.89 0.91
C ARG A 62 -3.40 14.33 2.04
N LEU A 63 -3.20 13.46 3.02
CA LEU A 63 -2.36 13.72 4.19
C LEU A 63 -0.92 13.26 3.95
N CYS A 64 -0.73 12.20 3.14
CA CYS A 64 0.56 11.63 2.84
C CYS A 64 1.30 12.39 1.73
N GLN A 65 2.60 12.60 1.89
CA GLN A 65 3.45 13.07 0.81
C GLN A 65 3.91 11.91 -0.06
N TYR A 66 3.92 10.70 0.50
CA TYR A 66 4.18 9.47 -0.22
C TYR A 66 3.59 8.26 0.51
N PHE A 67 3.02 7.33 -0.25
CA PHE A 67 2.55 6.04 0.25
C PHE A 67 3.12 4.93 -0.63
N ALA A 68 3.93 4.05 -0.04
CA ALA A 68 4.47 2.87 -0.69
C ALA A 68 3.75 1.61 -0.20
N TYR A 69 3.11 0.89 -1.11
CA TYR A 69 2.61 -0.46 -0.86
C TYR A 69 3.55 -1.49 -1.48
N VAL A 70 3.95 -2.48 -0.69
CA VAL A 70 4.79 -3.59 -1.12
C VAL A 70 4.04 -4.89 -0.87
N GLU A 71 3.74 -5.60 -1.95
CA GLU A 71 3.15 -6.93 -1.88
C GLU A 71 4.26 -7.99 -1.89
N ILE A 72 4.23 -8.89 -0.91
CA ILE A 72 5.13 -10.04 -0.85
C ILE A 72 4.42 -11.23 -1.48
N ILE A 73 5.00 -11.80 -2.54
CA ILE A 73 4.44 -12.96 -3.24
C ILE A 73 5.40 -14.14 -3.14
N ASP A 74 4.91 -15.39 -3.27
CA ASP A 74 5.80 -16.55 -3.39
C ASP A 74 6.54 -16.50 -4.74
N GLU A 75 7.83 -16.83 -4.76
CA GLU A 75 8.64 -16.90 -5.98
C GLU A 75 7.99 -17.74 -7.09
N ARG A 76 7.28 -18.82 -6.71
CA ARG A 76 6.55 -19.69 -7.65
C ARG A 76 5.37 -18.99 -8.31
N GLU A 77 4.77 -18.05 -7.60
CA GLU A 77 3.62 -17.27 -8.06
C GLU A 77 4.04 -16.02 -8.85
N SER A 78 5.33 -15.66 -8.84
CA SER A 78 5.88 -14.55 -9.62
C SER A 78 5.56 -14.66 -11.12
N HIS A 79 5.49 -15.88 -11.66
CA HIS A 79 5.15 -16.13 -13.06
C HIS A 79 3.66 -15.93 -13.36
N ILE A 80 2.80 -16.08 -12.35
CA ILE A 80 1.32 -15.98 -12.45
C ILE A 80 0.88 -14.53 -12.22
N PHE A 81 1.51 -13.86 -11.25
CA PHE A 81 1.29 -12.46 -10.89
C PHE A 81 2.28 -11.51 -11.57
N GLY A 82 2.99 -11.97 -12.60
CA GLY A 82 3.95 -11.13 -13.35
C GLY A 82 3.29 -10.00 -14.14
N SER A 83 2.00 -10.11 -14.47
CA SER A 83 1.21 -9.04 -15.09
C SER A 83 0.48 -8.20 -14.04
N THR A 84 0.37 -6.90 -14.28
CA THR A 84 -0.28 -5.93 -13.38
C THR A 84 -1.77 -6.19 -13.14
N GLU A 85 -2.42 -6.92 -14.05
CA GLU A 85 -3.85 -7.26 -13.97
C GLU A 85 -4.15 -8.47 -13.07
N ASN A 86 -3.18 -9.37 -12.89
CA ASN A 86 -3.30 -10.50 -11.98
C ASN A 86 -2.75 -10.14 -10.60
N GLY A 87 -3.47 -10.52 -9.54
CA GLY A 87 -3.03 -10.24 -8.17
C GLY A 87 -3.96 -10.76 -7.10
N THR A 88 -3.53 -10.58 -5.86
CA THR A 88 -4.30 -10.81 -4.63
C THR A 88 -5.47 -9.82 -4.51
N SER A 89 -6.27 -9.93 -3.44
CA SER A 89 -7.39 -9.02 -3.23
C SER A 89 -6.94 -7.56 -2.98
N LEU A 90 -5.85 -7.32 -2.24
CA LEU A 90 -5.34 -5.97 -2.00
C LEU A 90 -4.70 -5.36 -3.25
N TRP A 91 -3.91 -6.12 -4.00
CA TRP A 91 -3.27 -5.60 -5.21
C TRP A 91 -4.29 -5.03 -6.19
N ARG A 92 -5.35 -5.79 -6.47
CA ARG A 92 -6.42 -5.35 -7.38
C ARG A 92 -7.15 -4.12 -6.84
N ALA A 93 -7.41 -4.09 -5.53
CA ALA A 93 -8.06 -2.96 -4.89
C ALA A 93 -7.18 -1.69 -4.98
N TYR A 94 -5.90 -1.80 -4.68
CA TYR A 94 -4.98 -0.67 -4.63
C TYR A 94 -4.57 -0.17 -6.01
N ASN A 95 -4.66 -1.00 -7.05
CA ASN A 95 -4.52 -0.54 -8.44
C ASN A 95 -5.56 0.57 -8.77
N ALA A 96 -6.77 0.51 -8.19
CA ALA A 96 -7.76 1.58 -8.33
C ALA A 96 -7.38 2.90 -7.64
N VAL A 97 -6.38 2.88 -6.74
CA VAL A 97 -5.81 4.05 -6.06
C VAL A 97 -4.56 4.56 -6.78
N ASP A 98 -3.69 3.65 -7.24
CA ASP A 98 -2.44 3.95 -7.96
C ASP A 98 -2.69 4.82 -9.20
N GLY A 99 -3.73 4.51 -9.98
CA GLY A 99 -4.10 5.31 -11.15
C GLY A 99 -4.66 6.71 -10.85
N LYS A 100 -4.98 7.03 -9.59
CA LYS A 100 -5.61 8.30 -9.18
C LYS A 100 -4.65 9.25 -8.47
N TRP A 101 -3.67 8.71 -7.73
CA TRP A 101 -2.84 9.49 -6.83
C TRP A 101 -1.37 9.41 -7.22
N PRO A 102 -0.72 10.52 -7.63
CA PRO A 102 0.67 10.50 -8.09
C PRO A 102 1.67 10.17 -6.97
N ASN A 103 1.25 10.34 -5.70
CA ASN A 103 2.01 10.06 -4.50
C ASN A 103 1.74 8.67 -3.90
N PHE A 104 1.00 7.81 -4.60
CA PHE A 104 0.87 6.40 -4.28
C PHE A 104 1.77 5.59 -5.22
N GLN A 105 2.43 4.56 -4.69
CA GLN A 105 3.21 3.62 -5.48
C GLN A 105 3.04 2.22 -4.92
N MET A 106 2.88 1.24 -5.81
CA MET A 106 2.80 -0.18 -5.45
C MET A 106 3.85 -1.02 -6.17
N ARG A 107 4.51 -1.94 -5.45
CA ARG A 107 5.52 -2.87 -6.00
C ARG A 107 5.37 -4.26 -5.40
N ARG A 108 5.92 -5.26 -6.09
CA ARG A 108 6.00 -6.65 -5.63
C ARG A 108 7.43 -7.04 -5.30
N ILE A 109 7.58 -7.88 -4.28
CA ILE A 109 8.84 -8.56 -3.92
C ILE A 109 8.53 -10.05 -3.88
N ALA A 110 9.28 -10.84 -4.64
CA ALA A 110 9.14 -12.29 -4.67
C ALA A 110 10.31 -12.97 -3.96
N ALA A 111 11.53 -12.44 -4.15
CA ALA A 111 12.76 -12.97 -3.59
C ALA A 111 13.49 -11.93 -2.72
N PRO A 112 14.34 -12.34 -1.76
CA PRO A 112 15.17 -11.42 -0.99
C PRO A 112 16.08 -10.53 -1.86
N ALA A 113 16.50 -11.02 -3.03
CA ALA A 113 17.29 -10.27 -3.99
C ALA A 113 16.55 -9.06 -4.58
N ASP A 114 15.21 -9.06 -4.55
CA ASP A 114 14.37 -7.98 -5.08
C ASP A 114 14.27 -6.79 -4.11
N ILE A 115 14.57 -6.98 -2.83
CA ILE A 115 14.38 -5.96 -1.78
C ILE A 115 15.14 -4.68 -2.12
N TYR A 116 16.45 -4.77 -2.36
CA TYR A 116 17.25 -3.58 -2.66
C TYR A 116 16.82 -2.85 -3.94
N PRO A 117 16.67 -3.51 -5.11
CA PRO A 117 16.24 -2.82 -6.33
C PRO A 117 14.84 -2.21 -6.20
N VAL A 118 13.88 -2.89 -5.57
CA VAL A 118 12.52 -2.35 -5.36
C VAL A 118 12.54 -1.10 -4.48
N PHE A 119 13.25 -1.14 -3.36
CA PHE A 119 13.38 0.05 -2.49
C PHE A 119 14.11 1.18 -3.20
N ARG A 120 15.17 0.88 -3.96
CA ARG A 120 15.86 1.90 -4.75
C ARG A 120 14.90 2.56 -5.74
N GLU A 121 14.03 1.80 -6.40
CA GLU A 121 13.04 2.35 -7.33
C GLU A 121 11.97 3.19 -6.61
N LEU A 122 11.38 2.66 -5.53
CA LEU A 122 10.36 3.35 -4.73
C LEU A 122 10.86 4.68 -4.16
N PHE A 123 12.13 4.77 -3.78
CA PHE A 123 12.71 5.98 -3.19
C PHE A 123 13.66 6.70 -4.14
N ALA A 124 13.69 6.31 -5.42
CA ALA A 124 14.42 7.03 -6.44
C ALA A 124 13.85 8.45 -6.53
N ARG A 125 14.75 9.41 -6.79
CA ARG A 125 14.34 10.80 -6.99
C ARG A 125 13.48 10.86 -8.23
N GLN A 126 12.17 10.98 -8.04
CA GLN A 126 11.25 11.16 -9.15
C GLN A 126 11.59 12.49 -9.85
N PRO A 127 11.66 12.52 -11.20
CA PRO A 127 11.82 13.77 -11.92
C PRO A 127 10.71 14.71 -11.46
N ALA A 128 11.08 15.93 -11.05
CA ALA A 128 10.17 16.86 -10.39
C ALA A 128 8.82 16.91 -11.13
N LEU A 129 7.73 16.52 -10.44
CA LEU A 129 6.38 16.73 -10.95
C LEU A 129 6.29 18.20 -11.32
N ARG A 130 6.11 18.49 -12.62
CA ARG A 130 5.70 19.81 -13.09
C ARG A 130 4.46 20.17 -12.28
N LYS A 131 4.57 21.19 -11.42
CA LYS A 131 3.41 21.80 -10.77
C LYS A 131 2.43 22.13 -11.89
N SER A 132 1.27 21.46 -11.89
CA SER A 132 0.12 21.89 -12.67
C SER A 132 -0.18 23.32 -12.21
N ALA A 133 -0.06 24.26 -13.14
CA ALA A 133 -0.40 25.66 -12.94
C ALA A 133 -1.91 25.85 -12.80
#